data_AF-A0A7X7C5F5-F1
#
_entry.id   AF-A0A7X7C5F5-F1
#
_cell.length_a   1.000
_cell.length_b   1.000
_cell.length_c   1.000
_cell.angle_alpha   90.00
_cell.angle_beta   90.00
_cell.angle_gamma   90.00
#
_symmetry.space_group_name_H-M   'P 1'
#
loop_
_entity.id
_entity.type
_entity.pdbx_description
1 polymer ?
#
loop_
_entity_poly.entity_id
_entity_poly.type
_entity_poly.pdbx_seq_one_letter_code
_entity_poly.pdbx_strand_id
1 'polypeptide(L)'
;MAALIYPTEALGKQLLSFDSIRFYICHTILALVPILSVSLGLFNPQLKMAWAVPLIFICVETLIMVNEIALIKIGWVESDLTAFLDRDTRNNSFVFGPTSDFQTVGSILTFFTPDIFTKDVFNINGGVDFYWPVIWLIIPAFIYFPIIYFIICLPNQFLKIFHHRKEEKPCAYLL
;
A
#
# COMPACT_ATOMS: atom_id res chain seq x y z
N MET A 1 -4.73 -3.36 -4.07
CA MET A 1 -5.41 -4.46 -4.80
C MET A 1 -5.87 -5.58 -3.88
N ALA A 2 -5.09 -6.01 -2.87
CA ALA A 2 -5.53 -7.03 -1.90
C ALA A 2 -6.86 -6.68 -1.23
N ALA A 3 -7.08 -5.41 -0.87
CA ALA A 3 -8.34 -4.89 -0.31
C ALA A 3 -9.59 -5.10 -1.19
N LEU A 4 -9.45 -5.18 -2.52
CA LEU A 4 -10.58 -5.48 -3.43
C LEU A 4 -10.93 -6.98 -3.45
N ILE A 5 -9.95 -7.84 -3.16
CA ILE A 5 -10.10 -9.29 -3.14
C ILE A 5 -10.57 -9.75 -1.75
N TYR A 6 -10.07 -9.11 -0.70
CA TYR A 6 -10.39 -9.40 0.69
C TYR A 6 -10.76 -8.10 1.43
N PRO A 7 -12.05 -7.72 1.41
CA PRO A 7 -12.52 -6.41 1.84
C PRO A 7 -12.84 -6.40 3.34
N THR A 8 -11.82 -6.39 4.19
CA THR A 8 -11.96 -6.53 5.65
C THR A 8 -12.96 -5.58 6.28
N GLU A 9 -13.04 -4.33 5.81
CA GLU A 9 -14.01 -3.35 6.32
C GLU A 9 -15.46 -3.62 5.92
N ALA A 10 -15.68 -4.37 4.83
CA ALA A 10 -17.00 -4.74 4.33
C ALA A 10 -17.41 -6.15 4.79
N LEU A 11 -16.50 -6.94 5.33
CA LEU A 11 -16.80 -8.28 5.86
C LEU A 11 -17.80 -8.16 7.02
N GLY A 12 -18.91 -8.88 6.91
CA GLY A 12 -19.99 -8.85 7.91
C GLY A 12 -20.91 -7.62 7.87
N LYS A 13 -20.64 -6.62 7.00
CA LYS A 13 -21.52 -5.46 6.79
C LYS A 13 -22.45 -5.66 5.61
N GLN A 14 -23.57 -4.95 5.59
CA GLN A 14 -24.45 -4.92 4.43
C GLN A 14 -23.72 -4.31 3.22
N LEU A 15 -23.92 -4.88 2.03
CA LEU A 15 -23.29 -4.43 0.78
C LEU A 15 -23.62 -2.97 0.45
N LEU A 16 -24.83 -2.52 0.77
CA LEU A 16 -25.31 -1.15 0.53
C LEU A 16 -25.19 -0.24 1.76
N SER A 17 -24.32 -0.60 2.71
CA SER A 17 -23.96 0.34 3.78
C SER A 17 -22.99 1.40 3.25
N PHE A 18 -23.05 2.59 3.85
CA PHE A 18 -22.16 3.70 3.50
C PHE A 18 -20.68 3.29 3.58
N ASP A 19 -20.29 2.56 4.62
CA ASP A 19 -18.92 2.09 4.83
C ASP A 19 -18.46 1.14 3.71
N SER A 20 -19.29 0.16 3.35
CA SER A 20 -18.98 -0.78 2.26
C SER A 20 -18.83 -0.07 0.93
N ILE A 21 -19.78 0.82 0.59
CA ILE A 21 -19.75 1.59 -0.66
C ILE A 21 -18.49 2.47 -0.71
N ARG A 22 -18.21 3.22 0.35
CA ARG A 22 -17.02 4.07 0.48
C ARG A 22 -15.75 3.24 0.29
N PHE A 23 -15.65 2.09 0.96
CA PHE A 23 -14.51 1.20 0.87
C PHE A 23 -14.28 0.75 -0.57
N TYR A 24 -15.29 0.19 -1.25
CA TYR A 24 -15.13 -0.29 -2.62
C TYR A 24 -14.82 0.83 -3.61
N ILE A 25 -15.48 1.99 -3.52
CA ILE A 25 -15.24 3.11 -4.43
C ILE A 25 -13.80 3.62 -4.27
N CYS A 26 -13.34 3.88 -3.05
CA CYS A 26 -11.99 4.38 -2.81
C CYS A 26 -10.93 3.40 -3.35
N HIS A 27 -11.06 2.11 -3.04
CA HIS A 27 -10.08 1.11 -3.48
C HIS A 27 -10.14 0.84 -4.99
N THR A 28 -11.32 0.95 -5.60
CA THR A 28 -11.48 0.80 -7.05
C THR A 28 -10.84 1.98 -7.77
N ILE A 29 -11.07 3.22 -7.33
CA ILE A 29 -10.45 4.41 -7.92
C ILE A 29 -8.92 4.34 -7.80
N LEU A 30 -8.42 3.97 -6.62
CA LEU A 30 -6.96 3.80 -6.39
C LEU A 30 -6.33 2.78 -7.34
N ALA A 31 -7.05 1.72 -7.72
CA ALA A 31 -6.57 0.74 -8.69
C ALA A 31 -6.75 1.21 -10.14
N LEU A 32 -7.90 1.82 -10.45
CA LEU A 32 -8.31 2.14 -11.81
C LEU A 32 -7.53 3.32 -12.39
N VAL A 33 -7.30 4.38 -11.61
CA VAL A 33 -6.57 5.58 -12.07
C VAL A 33 -5.17 5.27 -12.61
N PRO A 34 -4.29 4.54 -11.90
CA PRO A 34 -2.96 4.23 -12.43
C PRO A 34 -3.03 3.30 -13.65
N ILE A 35 -3.95 2.32 -13.66
CA ILE A 35 -4.15 1.43 -14.81
C ILE A 35 -4.53 2.23 -16.05
N LEU A 36 -5.57 3.08 -15.95
CA LEU A 36 -6.04 3.91 -17.06
C LEU A 36 -4.96 4.91 -17.51
N SER A 37 -4.22 5.50 -16.56
CA SER A 37 -3.15 6.44 -16.89
C SER A 37 -2.05 5.80 -17.73
N VAL A 38 -1.70 4.54 -17.46
CA VAL A 38 -0.74 3.79 -18.27
C VAL A 38 -1.35 3.34 -19.59
N SER A 39 -2.58 2.78 -19.58
CA SER A 39 -3.25 2.28 -20.78
C SER A 39 -3.57 3.37 -21.82
N LEU A 40 -3.88 4.59 -21.36
CA LEU A 40 -4.13 5.74 -22.23
C LEU A 40 -2.84 6.48 -22.62
N GLY A 41 -1.66 6.03 -22.15
CA GLY A 41 -0.37 6.66 -22.42
C GLY A 41 -0.15 8.01 -21.72
N LEU A 42 -1.02 8.39 -20.76
CA LEU A 42 -0.89 9.61 -19.96
C LEU A 42 0.30 9.54 -19.00
N PHE A 43 0.68 8.33 -18.58
CA PHE A 43 1.81 8.09 -17.71
C PHE A 43 2.71 6.98 -18.26
N ASN A 44 4.01 7.28 -18.38
CA ASN A 44 5.02 6.31 -18.76
C ASN A 44 5.81 5.91 -17.50
N PRO A 45 5.60 4.72 -16.93
CA PRO A 45 6.31 4.29 -15.75
C PRO A 45 7.81 4.11 -16.07
N GLN A 46 8.65 4.80 -15.29
CA GLN A 46 10.11 4.76 -15.43
C GLN A 46 10.71 4.17 -14.15
N LEU A 47 11.67 3.25 -14.27
CA LEU A 47 12.32 2.61 -13.11
C LEU A 47 12.98 3.60 -12.16
N LYS A 48 13.46 4.74 -12.67
CA LYS A 48 14.02 5.82 -11.84
C LYS A 48 13.03 6.41 -10.83
N MET A 49 11.73 6.14 -10.99
CA MET A 49 10.67 6.59 -10.08
C MET A 49 10.27 5.51 -9.06
N ALA A 50 10.91 4.33 -9.07
CA ALA A 50 10.57 3.23 -8.17
C ALA A 50 10.69 3.62 -6.68
N TRP A 51 11.63 4.52 -6.34
CA TRP A 51 11.80 5.04 -4.99
C TRP A 51 10.66 5.97 -4.54
N ALA A 52 9.95 6.60 -5.47
CA ALA A 52 8.85 7.50 -5.14
C ALA A 52 7.61 6.73 -4.68
N VAL A 53 7.43 5.49 -5.12
CA VAL A 53 6.29 4.64 -4.75
C VAL A 53 6.23 4.37 -3.24
N PRO A 54 7.29 3.82 -2.58
CA PRO A 54 7.25 3.61 -1.15
C PRO A 54 7.15 4.92 -0.36
N LEU A 55 7.74 6.01 -0.85
CA LEU A 55 7.64 7.32 -0.20
C LEU A 55 6.19 7.84 -0.20
N ILE A 56 5.52 7.81 -1.35
CA ILE A 56 4.11 8.22 -1.47
C ILE A 56 3.23 7.33 -0.58
N PHE A 57 3.47 6.02 -0.57
CA PHE A 57 2.74 5.09 0.30
C PHE A 57 2.88 5.47 1.79
N ILE A 58 4.11 5.68 2.27
CA ILE A 58 4.37 6.09 3.67
C ILE A 58 3.70 7.44 3.99
N CYS A 59 3.73 8.39 3.05
CA CYS A 59 3.05 9.68 3.23
C CYS A 59 1.53 9.51 3.36
N VAL A 60 0.92 8.64 2.55
CA VAL A 60 -0.52 8.35 2.62
C VAL A 60 -0.87 7.67 3.95
N GLU A 61 -0.11 6.67 4.37
CA GLU A 61 -0.31 6.00 5.67
C GLU A 61 -0.19 6.99 6.84
N THR A 62 0.78 7.90 6.78
CA THR A 62 0.94 8.98 7.77
C THR A 62 -0.27 9.90 7.78
N LEU A 63 -0.80 10.27 6.60
CA LEU A 63 -1.98 11.13 6.49
C LEU A 63 -3.21 10.43 7.07
N ILE A 64 -3.41 9.14 6.78
CA ILE A 64 -4.50 8.34 7.33
C ILE A 64 -4.41 8.30 8.86
N MET A 65 -3.24 8.03 9.41
CA MET A 65 -2.99 8.04 10.85
C MET A 65 -3.32 9.40 11.48
N VAL A 66 -2.83 10.51 10.89
CA VAL A 66 -3.11 11.86 11.39
C VAL A 66 -4.60 12.20 11.31
N ASN A 67 -5.28 11.80 10.23
CA ASN A 67 -6.71 11.99 10.08
C ASN A 67 -7.49 11.25 11.17
N GLU A 68 -7.14 10.00 11.47
CA GLU A 68 -7.78 9.23 12.52
C GLU A 68 -7.58 9.89 13.91
N ILE A 69 -6.37 10.35 14.22
CA ILE A 69 -6.10 11.11 15.45
C ILE A 69 -6.98 12.37 15.53
N ALA A 70 -7.13 13.08 14.41
CA ALA A 70 -7.97 14.27 14.35
C ALA A 70 -9.45 13.92 14.60
N LEU A 71 -9.97 12.86 13.99
CA LEU A 71 -11.35 12.39 14.15
C LEU A 71 -11.67 11.97 15.60
N ILE A 72 -10.71 11.32 16.27
CA ILE A 72 -10.81 10.98 17.69
C ILE A 72 -10.84 12.26 18.54
N LYS A 73 -9.92 13.19 18.30
CA LYS A 73 -9.82 14.44 19.08
C LYS A 73 -11.04 15.35 18.98
N ILE A 74 -11.71 15.38 17.83
CA ILE A 74 -12.95 16.17 17.65
C ILE A 74 -14.20 15.43 18.14
N GLY A 75 -14.06 14.19 18.65
CA GLY A 75 -15.17 13.39 19.16
C GLY A 75 -16.10 12.81 18.09
N TRP A 76 -15.69 12.80 16.82
CA TRP A 76 -16.47 12.15 15.76
C TRP A 76 -16.28 10.62 15.81
N VAL A 77 -15.14 10.16 16.31
CA VAL A 77 -14.89 8.75 16.58
C VAL A 77 -14.80 8.55 18.09
N GLU A 78 -15.73 7.78 18.65
CA GLU A 78 -15.71 7.35 20.05
C GLU A 78 -14.64 6.26 20.22
N SER A 79 -13.40 6.67 20.45
CA SER A 79 -12.26 5.79 20.69
C SER A 79 -11.27 6.46 21.64
N ASP A 80 -10.55 5.66 22.42
CA ASP A 80 -9.47 6.13 23.28
C ASP A 80 -8.09 5.86 22.62
N LEU A 81 -7.02 6.41 23.20
CA LEU A 81 -5.67 6.22 22.66
C LEU A 81 -5.21 4.75 22.71
N THR A 82 -5.78 3.95 23.60
CA THR A 82 -5.46 2.52 23.75
C THR A 82 -6.02 1.72 22.56
N ALA A 83 -7.29 1.95 22.23
CA ALA A 83 -7.97 1.38 21.08
C ALA A 83 -7.41 1.91 19.75
N PHE A 84 -6.87 3.13 19.74
CA PHE A 84 -6.16 3.67 18.57
C PHE A 84 -4.83 2.95 18.30
N LEU A 85 -4.10 2.56 19.34
CA LEU A 85 -2.82 1.83 19.22
C LEU A 85 -3.00 0.31 19.05
N ASP A 86 -4.23 -0.19 19.18
CA ASP A 86 -4.54 -1.60 18.97
C ASP A 86 -4.53 -1.94 17.48
N ARG A 87 -3.70 -2.92 17.10
CA ARG A 87 -3.56 -3.37 15.72
C ARG A 87 -4.79 -4.11 15.19
N ASP A 88 -5.67 -4.59 16.07
CA ASP A 88 -6.87 -5.32 15.68
C ASP A 88 -8.11 -4.40 15.64
N THR A 89 -7.97 -3.19 16.18
CA THR A 89 -9.02 -2.19 16.19
C THR A 89 -8.71 -1.07 15.19
N ARG A 90 -9.58 -0.89 14.20
CA ARG A 90 -9.54 0.26 13.25
C ARG A 90 -8.20 0.42 12.49
N ASN A 91 -7.45 -0.66 12.32
CA ASN A 91 -6.14 -0.70 11.67
C ASN A 91 -6.19 -1.27 10.23
N ASN A 92 -7.15 -0.83 9.42
CA ASN A 92 -7.41 -1.43 8.10
C ASN A 92 -6.35 -1.09 7.04
N SER A 93 -5.48 -0.12 7.31
CA SER A 93 -4.35 0.28 6.44
C SER A 93 -3.01 -0.27 6.93
N PHE A 94 -2.99 -1.11 7.97
CA PHE A 94 -1.78 -1.65 8.60
C PHE A 94 -0.85 -0.60 9.21
N VAL A 95 -1.37 0.57 9.55
CA VAL A 95 -0.66 1.64 10.28
C VAL A 95 0.04 1.07 11.52
N PHE A 96 -0.64 0.20 12.27
CA PHE A 96 -0.20 -0.41 13.53
C PHE A 96 0.22 -1.88 13.39
N GLY A 97 0.64 -2.30 12.20
CA GLY A 97 1.07 -3.69 11.96
C GLY A 97 0.03 -4.53 11.24
N PRO A 98 0.37 -5.78 10.88
CA PRO A 98 -0.60 -6.74 10.38
C PRO A 98 -1.62 -7.08 11.46
N THR A 99 -2.91 -7.08 11.11
CA THR A 99 -3.96 -7.55 12.03
C THR A 99 -3.84 -9.06 12.24
N SER A 100 -4.40 -9.56 13.34
CA SER A 100 -4.41 -10.98 13.70
C SER A 100 -5.00 -11.90 12.62
N ASP A 101 -5.95 -11.41 11.83
CA ASP A 101 -6.57 -12.13 10.70
C ASP A 101 -5.62 -12.32 9.51
N PHE A 102 -4.53 -11.56 9.44
CA PHE A 102 -3.57 -11.60 8.33
C PHE A 102 -2.27 -12.31 8.67
N GLN A 103 -2.18 -13.17 9.70
CA GLN A 103 -0.92 -13.76 10.17
C GLN A 103 0.06 -14.23 9.07
N THR A 104 -0.40 -14.95 8.05
CA THR A 104 0.46 -15.41 6.94
C THR A 104 0.97 -14.26 6.05
N VAL A 105 0.12 -13.28 5.76
CA VAL A 105 0.53 -12.08 5.01
C VAL A 105 1.41 -11.20 5.89
N GLY A 106 1.10 -11.13 7.17
CA GLY A 106 1.84 -10.40 8.19
C GLY A 106 3.28 -10.86 8.28
N SER A 107 3.53 -12.18 8.33
CA SER A 107 4.90 -12.71 8.39
C SER A 107 5.73 -12.37 7.14
N ILE A 108 5.09 -12.28 5.97
CA ILE A 108 5.75 -11.78 4.75
C ILE A 108 6.04 -10.29 4.90
N LEU A 109 5.05 -9.48 5.26
CA LEU A 109 5.23 -8.03 5.40
C LEU A 109 6.29 -7.65 6.44
N THR A 110 6.38 -8.42 7.53
CA THR A 110 7.33 -8.16 8.62
C THR A 110 8.70 -8.78 8.39
N PHE A 111 8.90 -9.58 7.35
CA PHE A 111 10.14 -10.34 7.14
C PHE A 111 11.40 -9.46 7.11
N PHE A 112 11.31 -8.27 6.50
CA PHE A 112 12.40 -7.29 6.47
C PHE A 112 12.27 -6.18 7.52
N THR A 113 11.30 -6.27 8.42
CA THR A 113 11.09 -5.26 9.46
C THR A 113 12.05 -5.53 10.63
N PRO A 114 12.91 -4.58 11.01
CA PRO A 114 13.75 -4.77 12.18
C PRO A 114 12.93 -4.89 13.47
N ASP A 115 13.39 -5.75 14.36
CA ASP A 115 12.81 -5.96 15.70
C ASP A 115 12.55 -4.66 16.49
N ILE A 116 13.40 -3.64 16.33
CA ILE A 116 13.23 -2.38 17.04
C ILE A 116 11.94 -1.64 16.63
N PHE A 117 11.42 -1.91 15.43
CA PHE A 117 10.17 -1.32 14.94
C PHE A 117 8.93 -2.16 15.27
N THR A 118 9.11 -3.35 15.84
CA THR A 118 8.02 -4.26 16.28
C THR A 118 8.02 -4.52 17.79
N LYS A 119 8.88 -3.82 18.54
CA LYS A 119 8.99 -3.91 19.99
C LYS A 119 8.55 -2.63 20.68
N ASP A 120 7.88 -2.82 21.80
CA ASP A 120 7.47 -1.75 22.72
C ASP A 120 8.65 -1.28 23.57
N VAL A 121 9.49 -0.43 22.99
CA VAL A 121 10.70 0.08 23.66
C VAL A 121 10.37 0.92 24.90
N PHE A 122 9.19 1.55 24.94
CA PHE A 122 8.78 2.44 26.03
C PHE A 122 7.76 1.82 26.99
N ASN A 123 7.46 0.53 26.82
CA ASN A 123 6.49 -0.20 27.63
C ASN A 123 5.10 0.49 27.69
N ILE A 124 4.66 1.06 26.56
CA ILE A 124 3.37 1.75 26.41
C ILE A 124 2.21 0.75 26.50
N ASN A 125 2.42 -0.48 26.02
CA ASN A 125 1.41 -1.52 25.88
C ASN A 125 1.73 -2.77 26.72
N GLY A 126 2.61 -2.66 27.73
CA GLY A 126 2.87 -3.74 28.69
C GLY A 126 3.64 -4.94 28.14
N GLY A 127 4.42 -4.76 27.06
CA GLY A 127 5.27 -5.82 26.50
C GLY A 127 4.62 -6.76 25.49
N VAL A 128 3.45 -6.39 24.96
CA VAL A 128 2.82 -7.06 23.80
C VAL A 128 3.53 -6.62 22.50
N ASP A 129 3.47 -7.45 21.45
CA ASP A 129 3.93 -7.07 20.09
C ASP A 129 3.41 -5.68 19.72
N PHE A 130 4.32 -4.73 19.51
CA PHE A 130 3.99 -3.33 19.28
C PHE A 130 4.65 -2.83 18.00
N TYR A 131 3.83 -2.52 17.01
CA TYR A 131 4.31 -1.98 15.74
C TYR A 131 4.30 -0.46 15.82
N TRP A 132 5.46 0.14 15.62
CA TRP A 132 5.57 1.59 15.60
C TRP A 132 4.76 2.17 14.44
N PRO A 133 3.77 3.04 14.71
CA PRO A 133 2.81 3.48 13.69
C PRO A 133 3.52 4.03 12.46
N VAL A 134 3.25 3.46 11.28
CA VAL A 134 3.90 3.75 10.00
C VAL A 134 5.41 3.43 9.92
N ILE A 135 6.16 3.59 11.00
CA ILE A 135 7.62 3.40 11.05
C ILE A 135 8.01 1.95 10.71
N TRP A 136 7.26 0.98 11.22
CA TRP A 136 7.51 -0.43 10.94
C TRP A 136 7.44 -0.75 9.43
N LEU A 137 6.65 0.01 8.66
CA LEU A 137 6.49 -0.17 7.22
C LEU A 137 7.63 0.38 6.38
N ILE A 138 8.51 1.23 6.94
CA ILE A 138 9.50 1.98 6.13
C ILE A 138 10.39 1.01 5.35
N ILE A 139 11.14 0.15 6.04
CA ILE A 139 12.08 -0.77 5.40
C ILE A 139 11.36 -1.75 4.45
N PRO A 140 10.33 -2.49 4.87
CA PRO A 140 9.65 -3.41 3.96
C PRO A 140 9.04 -2.67 2.75
N ALA A 141 8.50 -1.46 2.90
CA ALA A 141 8.00 -0.68 1.76
C ALA A 141 9.10 -0.39 0.73
N PHE A 142 10.28 0.05 1.18
CA PHE A 142 11.43 0.32 0.30
C PHE A 142 12.05 -0.93 -0.34
N ILE A 143 11.65 -2.13 0.09
CA ILE A 143 12.06 -3.39 -0.54
C ILE A 143 10.96 -3.91 -1.47
N TYR A 144 9.74 -4.09 -0.95
CA TYR A 144 8.64 -4.70 -1.70
C TYR A 144 8.12 -3.81 -2.83
N PHE A 145 7.92 -2.52 -2.61
CA PHE A 145 7.35 -1.66 -3.65
C PHE A 145 8.27 -1.50 -4.86
N PRO A 146 9.59 -1.28 -4.72
CA PRO A 146 10.47 -1.24 -5.88
C PRO A 146 10.49 -2.54 -6.68
N ILE A 147 10.43 -3.71 -6.02
CA ILE A 147 10.33 -5.01 -6.70
C ILE A 147 9.03 -5.11 -7.50
N ILE A 148 7.90 -4.80 -6.87
CA ILE A 148 6.58 -4.83 -7.53
C ILE A 148 6.54 -3.83 -8.69
N TYR A 149 7.05 -2.62 -8.48
CA TYR A 149 7.10 -1.57 -9.50
C TYR A 149 7.99 -1.97 -10.68
N PHE A 150 9.11 -2.63 -10.43
CA PHE A 150 9.96 -3.19 -11.48
C PHE A 150 9.18 -4.19 -12.35
N ILE A 151 8.45 -5.13 -11.73
CA ILE A 151 7.62 -6.11 -12.44
C ILE A 151 6.56 -5.41 -13.31
N ILE A 152 5.90 -4.37 -12.79
CA ILE A 152 4.89 -3.59 -13.53
C ILE A 152 5.51 -2.84 -14.72
N CYS A 153 6.77 -2.42 -14.62
CA CYS A 153 7.45 -1.71 -15.71
C CYS A 153 7.88 -2.63 -16.87
N LEU A 154 8.05 -3.94 -16.62
CA LEU A 154 8.60 -4.88 -17.62
C LEU A 154 7.84 -4.88 -18.96
N PRO A 155 6.49 -4.99 -19.01
CA PRO A 155 5.77 -5.04 -20.28
C PRO A 155 6.05 -3.82 -21.17
N ASN A 156 6.09 -2.62 -20.59
CA ASN A 156 6.35 -1.39 -21.34
C ASN A 156 7.79 -1.30 -21.84
N GLN A 157 8.76 -1.83 -21.10
CA GLN A 157 10.15 -1.88 -21.55
C GLN A 157 10.37 -2.90 -22.66
N PHE A 158 9.77 -4.10 -22.55
CA PHE A 158 9.81 -5.10 -23.61
C PHE A 158 9.18 -4.57 -24.90
N LEU A 159 8.00 -3.94 -24.82
CA LEU A 159 7.31 -3.38 -25.99
C LEU A 159 8.14 -2.29 -26.70
N LYS A 160 8.85 -1.44 -25.95
CA LYS A 160 9.77 -0.43 -26.51
C LYS A 160 10.96 -1.06 -27.23
N ILE A 161 11.57 -2.11 -26.68
CA ILE A 161 12.69 -2.83 -27.32
C ILE A 161 12.23 -3.50 -28.64
N PHE A 162 11.02 -4.07 -28.68
CA PHE A 162 10.47 -4.68 -29.89
C PHE A 162 10.14 -3.64 -30.97
N HIS A 163 9.61 -2.47 -30.61
CA HIS A 163 9.35 -1.40 -31.57
C HIS A 163 10.64 -0.77 -32.10
N HIS A 164 11.63 -0.53 -31.23
CA HIS A 164 12.92 0.05 -31.66
C HIS A 164 13.68 -0.89 -32.62
N ARG A 165 13.68 -2.21 -32.37
CA ARG A 165 14.25 -3.21 -33.30
C ARG A 165 13.52 -3.30 -34.64
N LYS A 166 12.28 -2.82 -34.74
CA LYS A 166 11.52 -2.79 -35.99
C LYS A 166 11.91 -1.60 -36.87
N GLU A 167 12.28 -0.48 -36.25
CA GLU A 167 12.75 0.74 -36.94
C GLU A 167 14.23 0.64 -37.35
N GLU A 168 15.08 -0.06 -36.59
CA GLU A 168 16.49 -0.30 -36.93
C GLU A 168 16.72 -1.37 -38.01
N LYS A 169 15.66 -1.96 -38.58
CA LYS A 169 15.76 -2.73 -39.82
C LYS A 169 15.33 -1.84 -41.01
N PRO A 170 16.14 -0.88 -41.48
CA PRO A 170 15.94 -0.39 -42.83
C PRO A 170 16.18 -1.56 -43.78
N CYS A 171 15.34 -1.68 -44.79
CA CYS A 171 15.47 -2.64 -45.88
C CYS A 171 16.91 -2.76 -46.40
N ALA A 172 17.67 -3.74 -45.92
CA ALA A 172 18.94 -4.15 -46.51
C ALA A 172 18.73 -5.11 -47.70
N TYR A 173 17.74 -4.81 -48.54
CA TYR A 173 17.49 -5.46 -49.82
C TYR A 173 16.89 -4.43 -50.76
N LEU A 174 17.75 -3.79 -51.55
CA LEU A 174 17.52 -3.25 -52.90
C LEU A 174 18.71 -2.34 -53.23
N LEU A 175 19.79 -2.94 -53.71
CA LEU A 175 20.66 -2.45 -54.79
C LEU A 175 21.59 -3.60 -55.21
#